data_AF-A0A354URU7-F1
#
_entry.id   AF-A0A354URU7-F1
#
_cell.length_a   1.000
_cell.length_b   1.000
_cell.length_c   1.000
_cell.angle_alpha   90.00
_cell.angle_beta   90.00
_cell.angle_gamma   90.00
#
_symmetry.space_group_name_H-M   'P 1'
#
loop_
_entity.id
_entity.type
_entity.pdbx_description
1 polymer ?
#
loop_
_entity_poly.entity_id
_entity_poly.type
_entity_poly.pdbx_seq_one_letter_code
_entity_poly.pdbx_strand_id
1 'polypeptide(L)'
;MRKHASTIALILILVVGLSLMLYPSFSNRWNEAHQSRAIANYSQEVAKLDDNRYGELWQQAQAYNRSLVGRENAYLLDDDQREEYERLLDVSGMGIMGYIEIPSLNVSLPIYHGTEDSVLQVAVGHLEWTSLPVGGESTHCVLSGHRGLPSARLFTDLDRLVVGDRFRLGVLDQVLTYEVDQILIVEPQDTEALL
;
A
#
# COMPACT_ATOMS: atom_id res chain seq x y z
N MET A 1 26.58 -47.32 -15.74
CA MET A 1 26.51 -46.11 -14.88
C MET A 1 26.06 -44.83 -15.61
N ARG A 2 26.43 -44.58 -16.89
CA ARG A 2 25.99 -43.37 -17.63
C ARG A 2 24.48 -43.21 -17.89
N LYS A 3 23.71 -44.31 -17.96
CA LYS A 3 22.26 -44.26 -18.29
C LYS A 3 21.43 -43.54 -17.23
N HIS A 4 21.68 -43.79 -15.94
CA HIS A 4 20.92 -43.16 -14.85
C HIS A 4 21.28 -41.69 -14.62
N ALA A 5 22.51 -41.27 -14.95
CA ALA A 5 22.92 -39.87 -14.80
C ALA A 5 22.08 -38.92 -15.68
N SER A 6 21.76 -39.34 -16.91
CA SER A 6 20.89 -38.55 -17.80
C SER A 6 19.45 -38.45 -17.28
N THR A 7 18.90 -39.53 -16.73
CA THR A 7 17.57 -39.55 -16.12
C THR A 7 17.53 -38.67 -14.86
N ILE A 8 18.57 -38.72 -14.02
CA ILE A 8 18.67 -37.86 -12.82
C ILE A 8 18.75 -36.38 -13.23
N ALA A 9 19.55 -36.05 -14.25
CA ALA A 9 19.63 -34.67 -14.76
C ALA A 9 18.29 -34.17 -15.31
N LEU A 10 17.55 -35.01 -16.06
CA LEU A 10 16.22 -34.68 -16.56
C LEU A 10 15.21 -34.48 -15.42
N ILE A 11 15.24 -35.33 -14.39
CA ILE A 11 14.40 -35.16 -13.20
C ILE A 11 14.75 -33.87 -12.46
N LEU A 12 16.03 -33.53 -12.31
CA LEU A 12 16.45 -32.28 -11.67
C LEU A 12 15.95 -31.06 -12.44
N ILE A 13 16.08 -31.05 -13.78
CA ILE A 13 15.57 -29.96 -14.61
C ILE A 13 14.04 -29.85 -14.49
N LEU A 14 13.34 -30.99 -14.49
CA LEU A 14 11.88 -31.02 -14.29
C LEU A 14 11.49 -30.43 -12.93
N VAL A 15 12.18 -30.83 -11.85
CA VAL A 15 11.92 -30.35 -10.49
C VAL A 15 12.22 -28.86 -10.36
N VAL A 16 13.31 -28.38 -10.95
CA VAL A 16 13.63 -26.95 -10.98
C VAL A 16 12.56 -26.18 -11.77
N GLY A 17 12.17 -26.66 -12.96
CA GLY A 17 11.12 -26.03 -13.76
C GLY A 17 9.77 -25.97 -13.05
N LEU A 18 9.37 -27.08 -12.41
CA LEU A 18 8.14 -27.13 -11.61
C LEU A 18 8.22 -26.19 -10.39
N SER A 19 9.38 -26.12 -9.73
CA SER A 19 9.59 -25.22 -8.59
C SER A 19 9.47 -23.75 -8.99
N LEU A 20 10.05 -23.36 -10.12
CA LEU A 20 9.93 -22.00 -10.67
C LEU A 20 8.48 -21.67 -11.04
N MET A 21 7.73 -22.64 -11.58
CA MET A 21 6.33 -22.45 -11.93
C MET A 21 5.41 -22.34 -10.70
N LEU A 22 5.72 -23.06 -9.63
CA LEU A 22 4.97 -23.03 -8.37
C LEU A 22 5.33 -21.83 -7.47
N TYR A 23 6.55 -21.27 -7.62
CA TYR A 23 7.05 -20.18 -6.78
C TYR A 23 6.09 -18.99 -6.68
N PRO A 24 5.54 -18.42 -7.78
CA PRO A 24 4.63 -17.28 -7.69
C PRO A 24 3.35 -17.59 -6.91
N SER A 25 2.79 -18.78 -7.10
CA SER A 25 1.55 -19.18 -6.40
C SER A 25 1.77 -19.35 -4.91
N PHE A 26 2.89 -19.97 -4.52
CA PHE A 26 3.24 -20.15 -3.11
C PHE A 26 3.59 -18.81 -2.44
N SER A 27 4.43 -18.00 -3.09
CA SER A 27 4.83 -16.70 -2.59
C SER A 27 3.64 -15.76 -2.42
N ASN A 28 2.70 -15.75 -3.38
CA ASN A 28 1.54 -14.88 -3.30
C ASN A 28 0.64 -15.25 -2.10
N ARG A 29 0.36 -16.55 -1.89
CA ARG A 29 -0.40 -17.00 -0.70
C ARG A 29 0.29 -16.65 0.61
N TRP A 30 1.62 -16.76 0.64
CA TRP A 30 2.41 -16.37 1.80
C TRP A 30 2.29 -14.86 2.07
N ASN A 31 2.41 -14.03 1.03
CA ASN A 31 2.31 -12.58 1.14
C ASN A 31 0.91 -12.11 1.51
N GLU A 32 -0.16 -12.67 0.94
CA GLU A 32 -1.55 -12.39 1.35
C GLU A 32 -1.78 -12.68 2.84
N ALA A 33 -1.21 -13.78 3.36
CA ALA A 33 -1.29 -14.12 4.78
C ALA A 33 -0.51 -13.13 5.65
N HIS A 34 0.67 -12.68 5.20
CA HIS A 34 1.45 -11.65 5.90
C HIS A 34 0.75 -10.28 5.91
N GLN A 35 0.19 -9.86 4.78
CA GLN A 35 -0.59 -8.62 4.65
C GLN A 35 -1.82 -8.64 5.56
N SER A 36 -2.57 -9.76 5.57
CA SER A 36 -3.72 -9.94 6.45
C SER A 36 -3.35 -9.84 7.93
N ARG A 37 -2.18 -10.38 8.32
CA ARG A 37 -1.66 -10.26 9.69
C ARG A 37 -1.26 -8.82 10.01
N ALA A 38 -0.66 -8.08 9.08
CA ALA A 38 -0.31 -6.68 9.29
C ALA A 38 -1.57 -5.83 9.53
N ILE A 39 -2.63 -6.04 8.74
CA ILE A 39 -3.93 -5.36 8.90
C ILE A 39 -4.58 -5.76 10.24
N ALA A 40 -4.54 -7.04 10.61
CA ALA A 40 -5.08 -7.51 11.88
C ALA A 40 -4.36 -6.92 13.10
N ASN A 41 -3.01 -6.87 13.07
CA ASN A 41 -2.20 -6.26 14.11
C ASN A 41 -2.50 -4.76 14.22
N TYR A 42 -2.54 -4.05 13.09
CA TYR A 42 -2.93 -2.64 13.05
C TYR A 42 -4.30 -2.43 13.69
N SER A 43 -5.32 -3.19 13.25
CA SER A 43 -6.68 -3.08 13.79
C SER A 43 -6.74 -3.38 15.29
N GLN A 44 -5.92 -4.31 15.78
CA GLN A 44 -5.81 -4.62 17.19
C GLN A 44 -5.15 -3.50 17.99
N GLU A 45 -4.08 -2.87 17.49
CA GLU A 45 -3.43 -1.74 18.18
C GLU A 45 -4.34 -0.52 18.20
N VAL A 46 -5.00 -0.24 17.07
CA VAL A 46 -6.01 0.80 16.96
C VAL A 46 -7.11 0.56 17.99
N ALA A 47 -7.68 -0.64 18.08
CA ALA A 47 -8.74 -0.98 19.04
C ALA A 47 -8.37 -0.82 20.53
N LYS A 48 -7.08 -0.66 20.88
CA LYS A 48 -6.63 -0.37 22.26
C LYS A 48 -6.61 1.12 22.58
N LEU A 49 -6.67 1.99 21.58
CA LEU A 49 -6.75 3.43 21.77
C LEU A 49 -8.09 3.80 22.41
N ASP A 50 -8.08 4.85 23.24
CA ASP A 50 -9.31 5.46 23.74
C ASP A 50 -9.84 6.52 22.75
N ASP A 51 -11.14 6.83 22.86
CA ASP A 51 -11.85 7.78 21.98
C ASP A 51 -11.17 9.16 21.90
N ASN A 52 -10.53 9.61 22.98
CA ASN A 52 -9.82 10.89 22.99
C ASN A 52 -8.57 10.82 22.10
N ARG A 53 -7.79 9.73 22.21
CA ARG A 53 -6.58 9.54 21.44
C ARG A 53 -6.87 9.38 19.95
N TYR A 54 -7.96 8.72 19.58
CA TYR A 54 -8.45 8.69 18.20
C TYR A 54 -8.67 10.11 17.65
N GLY A 55 -9.45 10.91 18.37
CA GLY A 55 -9.76 12.28 17.98
C GLY A 55 -8.50 13.13 17.82
N GLU A 56 -7.53 12.98 18.73
CA GLU A 56 -6.23 13.67 18.64
C GLU A 56 -5.45 13.29 17.37
N LEU A 57 -5.29 11.98 17.09
CA LEU A 57 -4.56 11.51 15.93
C LEU A 57 -5.24 11.94 14.62
N TRP A 58 -6.57 11.86 14.58
CA TRP A 58 -7.35 12.32 13.43
C TRP A 58 -7.19 13.82 13.19
N GLN A 59 -7.27 14.63 14.26
CA GLN A 59 -7.09 16.08 14.17
C GLN A 59 -5.67 16.46 13.72
N GLN A 60 -4.65 15.75 14.20
CA GLN A 60 -3.26 15.95 13.77
C GLN A 60 -3.10 15.67 12.28
N ALA A 61 -3.63 14.55 11.78
CA ALA A 61 -3.58 14.22 10.36
C ALA A 61 -4.33 15.25 9.48
N GLN A 62 -5.50 15.73 9.92
CA GLN A 62 -6.22 16.79 9.21
C GLN A 62 -5.49 18.14 9.26
N ALA A 63 -4.84 18.46 10.38
CA ALA A 63 -4.04 19.67 10.51
C ALA A 63 -2.83 19.63 9.57
N TYR A 64 -2.17 18.47 9.48
CA TYR A 64 -1.10 18.24 8.52
C TYR A 64 -1.58 18.45 7.07
N ASN A 65 -2.71 17.85 6.67
CA ASN A 65 -3.27 18.04 5.32
C ASN A 65 -3.55 19.51 5.00
N ARG A 66 -4.08 20.28 5.96
CA ARG A 66 -4.28 21.73 5.79
C ARG A 66 -2.97 22.51 5.65
N SER A 67 -1.89 22.04 6.28
CA SER A 67 -0.58 22.67 6.16
C SER A 67 0.04 22.50 4.78
N LEU A 68 -0.31 21.43 4.04
CA LEU A 68 0.23 21.13 2.70
C LEU A 68 -0.17 22.19 1.65
N VAL A 69 -1.40 22.72 1.72
CA VAL A 69 -1.95 23.69 0.75
C VAL A 69 -1.12 24.98 0.66
N GLY A 70 -0.38 25.32 1.73
CA GLY A 70 0.45 26.52 1.80
C GLY A 70 1.95 26.29 1.62
N ARG A 71 2.40 25.07 1.31
CA ARG A 71 3.84 24.77 1.16
C ARG A 71 4.38 25.30 -0.16
N GLU A 72 5.53 25.98 -0.12
CA GLU A 72 6.21 26.50 -1.31
C GLU A 72 6.76 25.38 -2.21
N ASN A 73 7.17 24.25 -1.63
CA ASN A 73 7.61 23.06 -2.35
C ASN A 73 7.03 21.82 -1.70
N ALA A 74 5.95 21.28 -2.28
CA ALA A 74 5.33 20.07 -1.76
C ALA A 74 6.24 18.84 -1.95
N TYR A 75 6.94 18.74 -3.09
CA TYR A 75 7.62 17.52 -3.53
C TYR A 75 8.84 17.09 -2.72
N LEU A 76 9.46 18.02 -1.99
CA LEU A 76 10.67 17.75 -1.20
C LEU A 76 10.40 18.15 0.24
N LEU A 77 10.20 17.15 1.10
CA LEU A 77 10.13 17.38 2.53
C LEU A 77 11.55 17.65 3.05
N ASP A 78 11.69 18.68 3.87
CA ASP A 78 12.88 18.82 4.71
C ASP A 78 12.89 17.75 5.82
N ASP A 79 14.00 17.66 6.56
CA ASP A 79 14.17 16.63 7.59
C ASP A 79 13.13 16.73 8.71
N ASP A 80 12.74 17.95 9.12
CA ASP A 80 11.76 18.17 10.18
C ASP A 80 10.35 17.79 9.72
N GLN A 81 9.99 18.14 8.49
CA GLN A 81 8.72 17.79 7.86
C GLN A 81 8.56 16.29 7.65
N ARG A 82 9.65 15.61 7.28
CA ARG A 82 9.69 14.15 7.11
C ARG A 82 9.54 13.43 8.44
N GLU A 83 10.21 13.92 9.48
CA GLU A 83 10.06 13.38 10.83
C GLU A 83 8.63 13.60 11.38
N GLU A 84 8.00 14.75 11.09
CA GLU A 84 6.59 14.96 11.39
C GLU A 84 5.70 13.96 10.64
N TYR A 85 5.90 13.81 9.34
CA TYR A 85 5.17 12.87 8.49
C TYR A 85 5.24 11.43 9.02
N GLU A 86 6.44 10.90 9.32
CA GLU A 86 6.64 9.53 9.79
C GLU A 86 5.98 9.24 11.15
N ARG A 87 5.69 10.26 11.95
CA ARG A 87 4.99 10.11 13.25
C ARG A 87 3.47 10.10 13.13
N LEU A 88 2.91 10.63 12.03
CA LEU A 88 1.47 10.76 11.88
C LEU A 88 0.85 9.41 11.51
N LEU A 89 -0.26 9.05 12.15
CA LEU A 89 -0.98 7.79 11.88
C LEU A 89 -0.17 6.49 12.10
N ASP A 90 1.05 6.52 12.67
CA ASP A 90 1.80 5.31 13.03
C ASP A 90 1.43 4.81 14.44
N VAL A 91 0.25 4.21 14.56
CA VAL A 91 -0.25 3.67 15.84
C VAL A 91 0.59 2.48 16.33
N SER A 92 1.15 1.71 15.39
CA SER A 92 1.82 0.45 15.68
C SER A 92 3.34 0.56 15.86
N GLY A 93 3.94 1.71 15.53
CA GLY A 93 5.39 1.90 15.48
C GLY A 93 6.06 1.13 14.32
N MET A 94 5.26 0.67 13.35
CA MET A 94 5.71 -0.12 12.20
C MET A 94 5.49 0.63 10.88
N GLY A 95 5.09 1.90 10.94
CA GLY A 95 4.85 2.74 9.76
C GLY A 95 3.54 2.43 9.02
N ILE A 96 2.61 1.64 9.58
CA ILE A 96 1.31 1.37 8.97
C ILE A 96 0.32 2.49 9.30
N MET A 97 -0.14 3.20 8.28
CA MET A 97 -1.17 4.25 8.40
C MET A 97 -2.59 3.68 8.47
N GLY A 98 -2.81 2.56 7.80
CA GLY A 98 -4.14 1.98 7.59
C GLY A 98 -4.11 0.86 6.55
N TYR A 99 -5.22 0.66 5.87
CA TYR A 99 -5.32 -0.32 4.78
C TYR A 99 -6.28 0.14 3.69
N ILE A 100 -6.02 -0.31 2.46
CA ILE A 100 -6.92 -0.16 1.31
C ILE A 100 -7.63 -1.48 1.03
N GLU A 101 -8.91 -1.41 0.70
CA GLU A 101 -9.70 -2.53 0.25
C GLU A 101 -10.40 -2.20 -1.08
N ILE A 102 -10.25 -3.08 -2.07
CA ILE A 102 -10.88 -2.97 -3.38
C ILE A 102 -11.71 -4.25 -3.60
N PRO A 103 -13.00 -4.28 -3.20
CA PRO A 103 -13.81 -5.49 -3.20
C PRO A 103 -13.97 -6.14 -4.58
N SER A 104 -14.09 -5.33 -5.64
CA SER A 104 -14.24 -5.83 -7.03
C SER A 104 -13.02 -6.63 -7.50
N LEU A 105 -11.86 -6.38 -6.92
CA LEU A 105 -10.60 -7.07 -7.24
C LEU A 105 -10.17 -8.08 -6.17
N ASN A 106 -10.92 -8.20 -5.07
CA ASN A 106 -10.54 -8.98 -3.90
C ASN A 106 -9.14 -8.61 -3.37
N VAL A 107 -8.85 -7.31 -3.32
CA VAL A 107 -7.58 -6.76 -2.83
C VAL A 107 -7.80 -6.16 -1.44
N SER A 108 -6.93 -6.51 -0.50
CA SER A 108 -6.84 -5.87 0.82
C SER A 108 -5.37 -5.76 1.20
N LEU A 109 -4.85 -4.53 1.29
CA LEU A 109 -3.42 -4.27 1.46
C LEU A 109 -3.18 -3.22 2.55
N PRO A 110 -2.19 -3.41 3.43
CA PRO A 110 -1.77 -2.37 4.35
C PRO A 110 -1.14 -1.19 3.59
N ILE A 111 -1.38 0.02 4.12
CA ILE A 111 -0.80 1.27 3.64
C ILE A 111 0.32 1.66 4.60
N TYR A 112 1.53 1.77 4.08
CA TYR A 112 2.72 2.19 4.82
C TYR A 112 3.13 3.62 4.46
N HIS A 113 3.89 4.24 5.35
CA HIS A 113 4.59 5.49 5.05
C HIS A 113 5.63 5.29 3.95
N GLY A 114 5.64 6.22 3.00
CA GLY A 114 6.68 6.34 2.00
C GLY A 114 6.55 5.32 0.86
N THR A 115 7.43 5.47 -0.12
CA THR A 115 7.42 4.65 -1.34
C THR A 115 8.79 4.01 -1.59
N GLU A 116 9.49 3.65 -0.52
CA GLU A 116 10.75 2.94 -0.61
C GLU A 116 10.55 1.52 -1.17
N ASP A 117 11.58 0.98 -1.85
CA ASP A 117 11.54 -0.38 -2.41
C ASP A 117 11.19 -1.44 -1.34
N SER A 118 11.66 -1.25 -0.10
CA SER A 118 11.37 -2.15 1.04
C SER A 118 9.86 -2.27 1.31
N VAL A 119 9.13 -1.16 1.16
CA VAL A 119 7.67 -1.07 1.34
C VAL A 119 6.95 -1.61 0.11
N LEU A 120 7.29 -1.10 -1.08
CA LEU A 120 6.54 -1.40 -2.31
C LEU A 120 6.65 -2.87 -2.75
N GLN A 121 7.67 -3.61 -2.29
CA GLN A 121 7.80 -5.05 -2.55
C GLN A 121 6.75 -5.90 -1.82
N VAL A 122 6.13 -5.39 -0.75
CA VAL A 122 5.23 -6.17 0.12
C VAL A 122 3.90 -5.49 0.41
N ALA A 123 3.76 -4.18 0.18
CA ALA A 123 2.60 -3.40 0.56
C ALA A 123 2.36 -2.19 -0.36
N VAL A 124 1.35 -1.38 -0.03
CA VAL A 124 1.06 -0.09 -0.66
C VAL A 124 1.80 0.99 0.12
N GLY A 125 2.49 1.88 -0.58
CA GLY A 125 3.19 3.03 0.00
C GLY A 125 2.41 4.32 -0.21
N HIS A 126 2.32 5.15 0.82
CA HIS A 126 1.79 6.51 0.72
C HIS A 126 2.87 7.46 0.20
N LEU A 127 2.52 8.30 -0.77
CA LEU A 127 3.44 9.29 -1.32
C LEU A 127 3.59 10.46 -0.35
N GLU A 128 4.78 10.62 0.21
CA GLU A 128 5.09 11.46 1.38
C GLU A 128 4.70 12.94 1.27
N TRP A 129 4.65 13.48 0.06
CA TRP A 129 4.30 14.88 -0.19
C TRP A 129 2.81 15.10 -0.49
N THR A 130 2.00 14.05 -0.45
CA THR A 130 0.55 14.12 -0.71
C THR A 130 -0.25 14.11 0.58
N SER A 131 -1.55 14.36 0.49
CA SER A 131 -2.42 14.41 1.67
C SER A 131 -2.50 13.03 2.32
N LEU A 132 -2.43 12.96 3.65
CA LEU A 132 -2.65 11.74 4.42
C LEU A 132 -4.05 11.16 4.15
N PRO A 133 -4.23 9.84 4.30
CA PRO A 133 -5.45 9.11 3.93
C PRO A 133 -6.64 9.32 4.90
N VAL A 134 -6.86 10.55 5.37
CA VAL A 134 -7.98 10.96 6.26
C VAL A 134 -9.07 11.74 5.51
N GLY A 135 -8.89 11.95 4.20
CA GLY A 135 -9.82 12.69 3.35
C GLY A 135 -10.00 14.15 3.78
N GLY A 136 -11.17 14.71 3.43
CA GLY A 136 -11.51 16.12 3.65
C GLY A 136 -11.51 16.91 2.34
N GLU A 137 -12.23 18.04 2.34
CA GLU A 137 -12.22 18.95 1.19
C GLU A 137 -10.81 19.48 0.92
N SER A 138 -10.48 19.67 -0.36
CA SER A 138 -9.16 20.14 -0.81
C SER A 138 -7.99 19.25 -0.35
N THR A 139 -8.19 17.94 -0.38
CA THR A 139 -7.14 16.94 -0.12
C THR A 139 -7.00 15.98 -1.31
N HIS A 140 -5.77 15.54 -1.57
CA HIS A 140 -5.45 14.56 -2.61
C HIS A 140 -4.40 13.59 -2.04
N CYS A 141 -4.82 12.36 -1.74
CA CYS A 141 -3.96 11.31 -1.20
C CYS A 141 -3.52 10.37 -2.32
N VAL A 142 -2.21 10.15 -2.46
CA VAL A 142 -1.67 9.26 -3.49
C VAL A 142 -1.06 8.01 -2.87
N LEU A 143 -1.55 6.86 -3.34
CA LEU A 143 -1.10 5.54 -2.91
C LEU A 143 -0.40 4.84 -4.09
N SER A 144 0.82 4.40 -3.86
CA SER A 144 1.66 3.72 -4.85
C SER A 144 1.83 2.24 -4.51
N GLY A 145 1.87 1.38 -5.52
CA GLY A 145 2.08 -0.05 -5.35
C GLY A 145 2.60 -0.69 -6.63
N HIS A 146 3.45 -1.71 -6.51
CA HIS A 146 3.97 -2.41 -7.68
C HIS A 146 2.87 -3.17 -8.45
N ARG A 147 3.13 -3.33 -9.75
CA ARG A 147 2.37 -4.19 -10.66
C ARG A 147 3.25 -5.36 -11.09
N GLY A 148 2.74 -6.59 -10.99
CA GLY A 148 3.35 -7.77 -11.59
C GLY A 148 4.57 -8.34 -10.87
N LEU A 149 4.70 -8.19 -9.55
CA LEU A 149 5.78 -8.86 -8.83
C LEU A 149 5.62 -10.38 -8.88
N PRO A 150 6.70 -11.15 -9.10
CA PRO A 150 6.65 -12.61 -9.02
C PRO A 150 6.19 -13.12 -7.65
N SER A 151 6.43 -12.34 -6.60
CA SER A 151 6.20 -12.71 -5.21
C SER A 151 4.83 -12.29 -4.67
N ALA A 152 4.20 -11.25 -5.21
CA ALA A 152 2.95 -10.67 -4.67
C ALA A 152 2.10 -10.02 -5.78
N ARG A 153 0.77 -10.16 -5.69
CA ARG A 153 -0.15 -9.50 -6.63
C ARG A 153 -0.22 -7.99 -6.46
N LEU A 154 -0.31 -7.45 -5.23
CA LEU A 154 -0.41 -6.00 -4.99
C LEU A 154 -1.46 -5.32 -5.93
N PHE A 155 -1.09 -4.26 -6.65
CA PHE A 155 -1.93 -3.57 -7.63
C PHE A 155 -1.85 -4.16 -9.05
N THR A 156 -1.48 -5.44 -9.19
CA THR A 156 -1.38 -6.11 -10.51
C THR A 156 -2.63 -5.96 -11.36
N ASP A 157 -3.80 -6.07 -10.73
CA ASP A 157 -5.12 -6.08 -11.38
C ASP A 157 -5.85 -4.72 -11.32
N LEU A 158 -5.15 -3.63 -10.95
CA LEU A 158 -5.75 -2.30 -10.84
C LEU A 158 -6.28 -1.79 -12.20
N ASP A 159 -5.71 -2.28 -13.30
CA ASP A 159 -6.16 -2.01 -14.67
C ASP A 159 -7.53 -2.59 -15.02
N ARG A 160 -8.10 -3.44 -14.13
CA ARG A 160 -9.46 -3.97 -14.29
C ARG A 160 -10.53 -3.10 -13.66
N LEU A 161 -10.16 -2.06 -12.92
CA LEU A 161 -11.12 -1.09 -12.40
C LEU A 161 -11.74 -0.29 -13.53
N VAL A 162 -13.00 0.08 -13.34
CA VAL A 162 -13.72 1.01 -14.21
C VAL A 162 -14.28 2.18 -13.41
N VAL A 163 -14.56 3.28 -14.11
CA VAL A 163 -15.27 4.43 -13.51
C VAL A 163 -16.59 3.96 -12.89
N GLY A 164 -16.84 4.37 -11.66
CA GLY A 164 -17.96 3.94 -10.82
C GLY A 164 -17.64 2.78 -9.87
N ASP A 165 -16.50 2.09 -10.03
CA ASP A 165 -16.05 1.11 -9.04
C ASP A 165 -15.69 1.80 -7.72
N ARG A 166 -15.83 1.07 -6.61
CA ARG A 166 -15.58 1.61 -5.27
C ARG A 166 -14.44 0.90 -4.57
N PHE A 167 -13.69 1.68 -3.80
CA PHE A 167 -12.68 1.19 -2.87
C PHE A 167 -12.82 1.89 -1.52
N ARG A 168 -12.18 1.32 -0.49
CA ARG A 168 -12.27 1.80 0.89
C ARG A 168 -10.88 1.99 1.47
N LEU A 169 -10.70 3.04 2.25
CA LEU A 169 -9.54 3.25 3.11
C LEU A 169 -10.01 3.08 4.56
N GLY A 170 -9.44 2.11 5.26
CA GLY A 170 -9.60 1.95 6.71
C GLY A 170 -8.44 2.64 7.41
N VAL A 171 -8.72 3.73 8.13
CA VAL A 171 -7.72 4.53 8.85
C VAL A 171 -8.27 4.84 10.23
N LEU A 172 -7.54 4.43 11.26
CA LEU A 172 -7.97 4.43 12.65
C LEU A 172 -9.32 3.71 12.79
N ASP A 173 -10.32 4.36 13.39
CA ASP A 173 -11.69 3.88 13.57
C ASP A 173 -12.63 4.24 12.40
N GLN A 174 -12.12 4.92 11.37
CA GLN A 174 -12.91 5.43 10.25
C GLN A 174 -12.71 4.61 8.97
N VAL A 175 -13.78 4.51 8.18
CA VAL A 175 -13.75 3.91 6.85
C VAL A 175 -14.20 4.94 5.82
N LEU A 176 -13.27 5.37 4.98
CA LEU A 176 -13.53 6.32 3.89
C LEU A 176 -13.79 5.53 2.61
N THR A 177 -14.92 5.78 1.95
CA THR A 177 -15.28 5.11 0.70
C THR A 177 -15.13 6.08 -0.46
N TYR A 178 -14.40 5.66 -1.49
CA TYR A 178 -14.16 6.41 -2.71
C TYR A 178 -14.78 5.69 -3.90
N GLU A 179 -15.11 6.46 -4.93
CA GLU A 179 -15.63 5.98 -6.21
C GLU A 179 -14.68 6.46 -7.31
N VAL A 180 -14.28 5.55 -8.19
CA VAL A 180 -13.38 5.88 -9.31
C VAL A 180 -14.12 6.80 -10.27
N ASP A 181 -13.60 8.01 -10.50
CA ASP A 181 -14.15 8.98 -11.44
C ASP A 181 -13.30 9.10 -12.72
N GLN A 182 -12.00 8.84 -12.60
CA GLN A 182 -11.02 9.03 -13.66
C GLN A 182 -9.96 7.92 -13.65
N ILE A 183 -9.55 7.50 -14.86
CA ILE A 183 -8.44 6.56 -15.08
C ILE A 183 -7.55 7.14 -16.17
N LEU A 184 -6.27 7.35 -15.86
CA LEU A 184 -5.28 7.89 -16.79
C LEU A 184 -4.07 6.95 -16.89
N ILE A 185 -3.45 6.93 -18.07
CA ILE A 185 -2.10 6.39 -18.27
C ILE A 185 -1.21 7.60 -18.59
N VAL A 186 -0.22 7.85 -17.73
CA VAL A 186 0.63 9.04 -17.79
C VAL A 186 2.11 8.64 -17.95
N GLU A 187 2.94 9.58 -18.38
CA GLU A 187 4.40 9.41 -18.34
C GLU A 187 4.91 9.61 -16.89
N PRO A 188 6.05 8.99 -16.49
CA PRO A 188 6.53 9.08 -15.11
C PRO A 188 6.79 10.50 -14.59
N GLN A 189 7.13 11.44 -15.48
CA GLN A 189 7.36 12.85 -15.16
C GLN A 189 6.09 13.71 -15.13
N ASP A 190 4.95 13.18 -15.59
CA ASP A 190 3.69 13.91 -15.62
C ASP A 190 2.97 13.73 -14.27
N THR A 191 3.10 14.74 -13.42
CA THR A 191 2.50 14.79 -12.09
C THR A 191 1.29 15.73 -12.02
N GLU A 192 0.82 16.27 -13.14
CA GLU A 192 -0.30 17.23 -13.15
C GLU A 192 -1.57 16.63 -12.55
N ALA A 193 -1.82 15.34 -12.81
CA ALA A 193 -2.96 14.61 -12.28
C ALA A 193 -2.85 14.29 -10.77
N LEU A 194 -1.68 14.50 -10.14
CA LEU A 194 -1.43 14.24 -8.72
C LEU A 194 -1.51 15.51 -7.85
N LEU A 195 -1.70 16.68 -8.49
CA LEU A 195 -1.77 17.99 -7.84
C LEU A 195 -3.19 18.35 -7.36
#